data_AF-A0A7J6S0R8-F1
#
_entry.id   AF-A0A7J6S0R8-F1
#
_cell.length_a   1.000
_cell.length_b   1.000
_cell.length_c   1.000
_cell.angle_alpha   90.00
_cell.angle_beta   90.00
_cell.angle_gamma   90.00
#
_symmetry.space_group_name_H-M   'P 1'
#
loop_
_entity.id
_entity.type
_entity.pdbx_description
1 polymer ?
#
loop_
_entity_poly.entity_id
_entity_poly.type
_entity_poly.pdbx_seq_one_letter_code
_entity_poly.pdbx_strand_id
1 'polypeptide(L)'
;PAVDVLNEIGVRSGINSFYISFILAPLASNASELVAAYTYAQKKTSKHITISISTLQGAASMNNTFCLGIFLAVVYFQGLVWTFTAETITIIIIEMIIGLIALRRIHLLIHGLMVLCLYPLSLLLVYVLEANGID
;
A
#
# COMPACT_ATOMS: atom_id res chain seq x y z
N PRO A 1 -6.46 -7.13 18.32
CA PRO A 1 -6.79 -8.54 17.96
C PRO A 1 -6.15 -8.97 16.64
N ALA A 2 -6.40 -8.27 15.52
CA ALA A 2 -5.79 -8.63 14.23
C ALA A 2 -4.26 -8.41 14.22
N VAL A 3 -3.79 -7.27 14.74
CA VAL A 3 -2.36 -6.96 14.87
C VAL A 3 -1.64 -7.97 15.78
N ASP A 4 -2.27 -8.39 16.87
CA ASP A 4 -1.71 -9.37 17.80
C ASP A 4 -1.52 -10.75 17.14
N VAL A 5 -2.49 -11.16 16.31
CA VAL A 5 -2.40 -12.42 15.55
C VAL A 5 -1.33 -12.34 14.47
N LEU A 6 -1.20 -11.21 13.77
CA LEU A 6 -0.13 -11.00 12.78
C LEU A 6 1.26 -11.05 13.44
N ASN A 7 1.38 -10.49 14.65
CA ASN A 7 2.61 -10.56 15.43
C ASN A 7 2.96 -12.00 15.85
N GLU A 8 1.97 -12.75 16.35
CA GLU A 8 2.16 -14.16 16.73
C GLU A 8 2.55 -15.04 15.52
N ILE A 9 1.98 -14.76 14.34
CA ILE A 9 2.36 -15.43 13.09
C ILE A 9 3.83 -15.11 12.73
N GLY A 10 4.29 -13.88 12.93
CA GLY A 10 5.69 -13.51 12.71
C GLY A 10 6.65 -14.25 13.61
N VAL A 11 6.36 -14.27 14.92
CA VAL A 11 7.15 -15.00 15.91
C VAL A 11 7.24 -16.49 15.57
N ARG A 12 6.13 -17.12 15.19
CA ARG A 12 6.10 -18.56 14.87
C ARG A 12 6.73 -18.93 13.53
N SER A 13 6.69 -18.02 12.57
CA SER A 13 7.21 -18.26 11.20
C SER A 13 8.68 -17.87 11.05
N GLY A 14 9.27 -17.20 12.05
CA GLY A 14 10.64 -16.69 11.99
C GLY A 14 10.83 -15.50 11.04
N ILE A 15 9.73 -14.83 10.65
CA ILE A 15 9.72 -13.68 9.75
C ILE A 15 9.31 -12.46 10.58
N ASN A 16 9.96 -11.31 10.37
CA ASN A 16 9.62 -10.09 11.10
C ASN A 16 8.15 -9.71 10.85
N SER A 17 7.41 -9.50 11.95
CA SER A 17 5.99 -9.16 11.98
C SER A 17 5.63 -7.95 11.11
N PHE A 18 6.58 -7.03 10.90
CA PHE A 18 6.45 -5.93 9.96
C PHE A 18 6.13 -6.42 8.55
N TYR A 19 6.95 -7.32 7.98
CA TYR A 19 6.75 -7.82 6.61
C TYR A 19 5.44 -8.58 6.44
N ILE A 20 5.07 -9.38 7.45
CA ILE A 20 3.80 -10.10 7.45
C ILE A 20 2.62 -9.12 7.50
N SER A 21 2.69 -8.11 8.36
CA SER A 21 1.64 -7.10 8.47
C SER A 21 1.56 -6.24 7.21
N PHE A 22 2.70 -5.91 6.60
CA PHE A 22 2.77 -5.11 5.38
C PHE A 22 2.12 -5.82 4.18
N ILE A 23 2.11 -7.15 4.17
CA ILE A 23 1.45 -7.96 3.13
C ILE A 23 -0.01 -8.25 3.50
N LEU A 24 -0.26 -8.75 4.69
CA LEU A 24 -1.58 -9.25 5.05
C LEU A 24 -2.56 -8.14 5.44
N ALA A 25 -2.11 -7.05 6.05
CA ALA A 25 -3.01 -5.99 6.48
C ALA A 25 -3.67 -5.27 5.30
N PRO A 26 -2.96 -4.87 4.22
CA PRO A 26 -3.61 -4.29 3.05
C PRO A 26 -4.53 -5.27 2.32
N LEU A 27 -4.15 -6.55 2.25
CA LEU A 27 -4.99 -7.60 1.66
C LEU A 27 -6.30 -7.75 2.44
N ALA A 28 -6.24 -7.79 3.77
CA ALA A 28 -7.43 -7.93 4.61
C ALA A 28 -8.30 -6.67 4.57
N SER A 29 -7.69 -5.49 4.68
CA SER A 29 -8.41 -4.21 4.75
C SER A 29 -9.09 -3.84 3.44
N ASN A 30 -8.48 -4.18 2.30
CA ASN A 30 -8.95 -3.76 0.97
C ASN A 30 -9.53 -4.93 0.14
N ALA A 31 -9.73 -6.12 0.74
CA ALA A 31 -10.23 -7.31 0.06
C ALA A 31 -11.58 -7.06 -0.65
N SER A 32 -12.51 -6.41 0.03
CA SER A 32 -13.86 -6.13 -0.48
C SER A 32 -13.82 -5.21 -1.71
N GLU A 33 -12.92 -4.22 -1.70
CA GLU A 33 -12.72 -3.30 -2.82
C GLU A 33 -12.10 -4.01 -4.02
N LEU A 34 -11.14 -4.91 -3.77
CA LEU A 34 -10.52 -5.74 -4.81
C LEU A 34 -11.52 -6.67 -5.49
N VAL A 35 -12.39 -7.35 -4.71
CA VAL A 35 -13.43 -8.24 -5.26
C VAL A 35 -14.47 -7.44 -6.05
N ALA A 36 -14.86 -6.26 -5.56
CA ALA A 36 -15.77 -5.38 -6.28
C ALA A 36 -15.16 -4.94 -7.61
N ALA A 37 -13.91 -4.43 -7.59
CA ALA A 37 -13.19 -4.02 -8.79
C ALA A 37 -13.05 -5.16 -9.80
N TYR A 38 -12.72 -6.37 -9.34
CA TYR A 38 -12.66 -7.56 -10.19
C TYR A 38 -14.01 -7.85 -10.86
N THR A 39 -15.10 -7.79 -10.10
CA THR A 39 -16.46 -8.02 -10.63
C THR A 39 -16.85 -6.99 -11.69
N TYR A 40 -16.46 -5.71 -11.50
CA TYR A 40 -16.64 -4.67 -12.51
C TYR A 40 -15.76 -4.90 -13.75
N ALA A 41 -14.50 -5.29 -13.57
CA ALA A 41 -13.58 -5.59 -14.67
C ALA A 41 -14.03 -6.78 -15.52
N GLN A 42 -14.70 -7.78 -14.93
CA GLN A 42 -15.25 -8.94 -15.64
C GLN A 42 -16.30 -8.57 -16.70
N LYS A 43 -16.92 -7.40 -16.61
CA LYS A 43 -17.87 -6.91 -17.63
C LYS A 43 -17.18 -6.53 -18.95
N LYS A 44 -15.85 -6.41 -18.99
CA LYS A 44 -15.01 -6.20 -20.19
C LYS A 44 -15.45 -5.05 -21.11
N THR A 45 -16.16 -4.06 -20.59
CA THR A 45 -16.51 -2.84 -21.34
C THR A 45 -15.67 -1.68 -20.84
N SER A 46 -15.34 -0.75 -21.74
CA SER A 46 -14.53 0.42 -21.40
C SER A 46 -15.14 1.21 -20.24
N LYS A 47 -16.47 1.39 -20.22
CA LYS A 47 -17.17 2.09 -19.13
C LYS A 47 -16.95 1.43 -17.77
N HIS A 48 -17.07 0.11 -17.66
CA HIS A 48 -16.94 -0.59 -16.39
C HIS A 48 -15.47 -0.65 -15.92
N ILE A 49 -14.52 -0.79 -16.85
CA ILE A 49 -13.09 -0.74 -16.54
C ILE A 49 -12.70 0.66 -16.04
N THR A 50 -13.16 1.73 -16.72
CA THR A 50 -12.91 3.10 -16.26
C THR A 50 -13.48 3.34 -14.87
N ILE A 51 -14.73 2.93 -14.62
CA ILE A 51 -15.32 3.03 -13.27
C ILE A 51 -14.48 2.28 -12.25
N SER A 52 -14.09 1.03 -12.54
CA SER A 52 -13.29 0.21 -11.63
C SER A 52 -11.94 0.88 -11.29
N ILE A 53 -11.23 1.40 -12.28
CA ILE A 53 -9.92 2.06 -12.07
C ILE A 53 -10.09 3.37 -11.30
N SER A 54 -11.09 4.19 -11.65
CA SER A 54 -11.36 5.45 -10.95
C SER A 54 -11.78 5.22 -9.50
N THR A 55 -12.55 4.17 -9.21
CA THR A 55 -12.92 3.79 -7.83
C THR A 55 -11.68 3.35 -7.05
N LEU A 56 -10.81 2.50 -7.63
CA LEU A 56 -9.57 2.08 -6.97
C LEU A 56 -8.64 3.26 -6.70
N GLN A 57 -8.48 4.18 -7.65
CA GLN A 57 -7.66 5.38 -7.47
C GLN A 57 -8.23 6.30 -6.38
N GLY A 58 -9.55 6.48 -6.35
CA GLY A 58 -10.22 7.25 -5.31
C GLY A 58 -10.05 6.63 -3.93
N ALA A 59 -10.24 5.32 -3.81
CA ALA A 59 -10.05 4.56 -2.57
C ALA A 59 -8.61 4.68 -2.06
N ALA A 60 -7.60 4.46 -2.93
CA ALA A 60 -6.20 4.62 -2.57
C ALA A 60 -5.88 6.04 -2.09
N SER A 61 -6.34 7.06 -2.83
CA SER A 61 -6.10 8.47 -2.47
C SER A 61 -6.74 8.82 -1.12
N MET A 62 -7.97 8.35 -0.87
CA MET A 62 -8.67 8.58 0.39
C MET A 62 -7.98 7.85 1.55
N ASN A 63 -7.64 6.57 1.37
CA ASN A 63 -7.00 5.77 2.41
C ASN A 63 -5.64 6.37 2.79
N ASN A 64 -4.80 6.70 1.81
CA ASN A 64 -3.48 7.27 2.05
C ASN A 64 -3.55 8.62 2.76
N THR A 65 -4.40 9.54 2.30
CA THR A 65 -4.50 10.89 2.91
C THR A 65 -5.13 10.86 4.30
N PHE A 66 -6.20 10.09 4.49
CA PHE A 66 -6.90 10.01 5.77
C PHE A 66 -6.09 9.23 6.81
N CYS A 67 -5.50 8.09 6.44
CA CYS A 67 -4.65 7.33 7.34
C CYS A 67 -3.40 8.11 7.74
N LEU A 68 -2.74 8.80 6.79
CA LEU A 68 -1.61 9.66 7.13
C LEU A 68 -2.01 10.77 8.10
N GLY A 69 -3.16 11.43 7.86
CA GLY A 69 -3.68 12.46 8.75
C GLY A 69 -3.93 11.95 10.17
N ILE A 70 -4.58 10.79 10.32
CA ILE A 70 -4.80 10.16 11.62
C ILE A 70 -3.48 9.75 12.27
N PHE A 71 -2.58 9.14 11.50
CA PHE A 71 -1.28 8.69 12.00
C PHE A 71 -0.48 9.87 12.57
N LEU A 72 -0.37 10.97 11.80
CA LEU A 72 0.31 12.18 12.26
C LEU A 72 -0.35 12.82 13.47
N ALA A 73 -1.69 12.83 13.53
CA ALA A 73 -2.41 13.33 14.70
C ALA A 73 -2.09 12.51 15.96
N VAL A 74 -2.05 11.18 15.85
CA VAL A 74 -1.69 10.29 16.96
C VAL A 74 -0.24 10.53 17.40
N VAL A 75 0.70 10.59 16.46
CA VAL A 75 2.12 10.88 16.74
C VAL A 75 2.27 12.22 17.48
N TYR A 76 1.57 13.26 17.02
CA TYR A 76 1.59 14.58 17.64
C TYR A 76 1.03 14.58 19.07
N PHE A 77 -0.18 14.02 19.27
CA PHE A 77 -0.83 14.05 20.58
C PHE A 77 -0.19 13.10 21.60
N GLN A 78 0.43 12.01 21.16
CA GLN A 78 1.11 11.06 22.04
C GLN A 78 2.59 11.38 22.26
N GLY A 79 3.15 12.36 21.55
CA GLY A 79 4.56 12.74 21.68
C GLY A 79 5.52 11.62 21.28
N LEU A 80 5.13 10.79 20.31
CA LEU A 80 5.93 9.64 19.87
C LEU A 80 7.18 10.12 19.11
N VAL A 81 8.32 9.49 19.39
CA VAL A 81 9.57 9.73 18.66
C VAL A 81 9.44 9.14 17.27
N TRP A 82 9.83 9.90 16.25
CA TRP A 82 9.83 9.45 14.86
C TRP A 82 11.00 8.48 14.62
N THR A 83 10.71 7.21 14.36
CA THR A 83 11.72 6.14 14.17
C THR A 83 11.49 5.31 12.91
N PHE A 84 10.71 5.83 11.94
CA PHE A 84 10.29 5.11 10.72
C PHE A 84 10.63 5.91 9.46
N THR A 85 11.89 6.33 9.35
CA THR A 85 12.36 7.20 8.28
C THR A 85 12.50 6.42 6.97
N ALA A 86 13.05 5.22 7.00
CA ALA A 86 13.24 4.39 5.82
C ALA A 86 11.91 4.00 5.16
N GLU A 87 10.93 3.60 5.96
CA GLU A 87 9.61 3.21 5.48
C GLU A 87 8.87 4.41 4.91
N THR A 88 8.94 5.57 5.59
CA THR A 88 8.27 6.78 5.11
C THR A 88 8.86 7.26 3.79
N ILE A 89 10.18 7.29 3.66
CA ILE A 89 10.86 7.66 2.40
C ILE A 89 10.44 6.70 1.29
N THR A 90 10.42 5.40 1.57
CA THR A 90 10.00 4.39 0.60
C THR A 90 8.57 4.62 0.13
N ILE A 91 7.64 4.82 1.07
CA ILE A 91 6.22 5.06 0.76
C ILE A 91 6.07 6.31 -0.10
N ILE A 92 6.74 7.41 0.24
CA ILE A 92 6.69 8.66 -0.53
C ILE A 92 7.18 8.45 -1.97
N ILE A 93 8.31 7.77 -2.16
CA ILE A 93 8.87 7.51 -3.49
C ILE A 93 7.89 6.67 -4.33
N ILE A 94 7.36 5.59 -3.75
CA ILE A 94 6.46 4.68 -4.45
C ILE A 94 5.14 5.38 -4.79
N GLU A 95 4.57 6.15 -3.86
CA GLU A 95 3.35 6.94 -4.09
C GLU A 95 3.53 7.98 -5.20
N MET A 96 4.68 8.65 -5.27
CA MET A 96 4.99 9.57 -6.36
C MET A 96 5.00 8.87 -7.72
N ILE A 97 5.60 7.68 -7.80
CA ILE A 97 5.64 6.89 -9.04
C ILE A 97 4.21 6.45 -9.43
N ILE A 98 3.43 5.93 -8.47
CA ILE A 98 2.05 5.51 -8.70
C ILE A 98 1.19 6.70 -9.13
N GLY A 99 1.34 7.86 -8.48
CA GLY A 99 0.66 9.10 -8.83
C GLY A 99 0.94 9.52 -10.28
N LEU A 100 2.19 9.45 -10.74
CA LEU A 100 2.55 9.74 -12.13
C LEU A 100 1.90 8.77 -13.13
N ILE A 101 1.78 7.49 -12.78
CA ILE A 101 1.08 6.49 -13.60
C ILE A 101 -0.43 6.78 -13.61
N ALA A 102 -1.00 7.16 -12.48
CA ALA A 102 -2.42 7.46 -12.31
C ALA A 102 -2.88 8.72 -13.07
N LEU A 103 -1.99 9.68 -13.29
CA LEU A 103 -2.27 10.88 -14.09
C LEU A 103 -2.44 10.59 -15.60
N ARG A 104 -2.09 9.40 -16.06
CA ARG A 104 -2.24 9.01 -17.47
C ARG A 104 -3.72 8.87 -17.81
N ARG A 105 -4.12 9.43 -18.96
CA ARG A 105 -5.51 9.28 -19.46
C ARG A 105 -5.85 7.87 -19.95
N ILE A 106 -4.84 7.08 -20.34
CA ILE A 106 -5.01 5.74 -20.90
C ILE A 106 -4.21 4.75 -20.06
N HIS A 107 -4.88 3.75 -19.52
CA HIS A 107 -4.26 2.66 -18.78
C HIS A 107 -4.17 1.40 -19.65
N LEU A 108 -2.94 0.98 -19.97
CA LEU A 108 -2.64 -0.29 -20.61
C LEU A 108 -2.27 -1.34 -19.57
N LEU A 109 -2.30 -2.61 -19.96
CA LEU A 109 -1.90 -3.73 -19.11
C LEU A 109 -0.47 -3.60 -18.56
N ILE A 110 0.42 -2.97 -19.33
CA ILE A 110 1.81 -2.69 -18.91
C ILE A 110 1.84 -1.80 -17.66
N HIS A 111 0.93 -0.82 -17.56
CA HIS A 111 0.84 0.03 -16.37
C HIS A 111 0.35 -0.76 -15.15
N GLY A 112 -0.59 -1.69 -15.35
CA GLY A 112 -1.02 -2.61 -14.29
C GLY A 112 0.12 -3.52 -13.82
N LEU A 113 0.91 -4.07 -14.75
CA LEU A 113 2.06 -4.90 -14.41
C LEU A 113 3.15 -4.10 -13.68
N MET A 114 3.41 -2.87 -14.11
CA MET A 114 4.35 -1.97 -13.45
C MET A 114 3.93 -1.68 -12.00
N VAL A 115 2.65 -1.35 -11.77
CA VAL A 115 2.10 -1.14 -10.42
C VAL A 115 2.21 -2.41 -9.57
N LEU A 116 1.96 -3.58 -10.14
CA LEU A 116 2.13 -4.86 -9.45
C LEU A 116 3.59 -5.10 -9.02
N CYS A 117 4.55 -4.76 -9.88
CA CYS A 117 5.99 -4.90 -9.59
C CYS A 117 6.52 -3.86 -8.58
N LEU A 118 5.87 -2.70 -8.45
CA LEU A 118 6.27 -1.69 -7.44
C LEU A 118 6.08 -2.20 -6.01
N TYR A 119 5.17 -3.13 -5.78
CA TYR A 119 4.91 -3.71 -4.45
C TYR A 119 6.08 -4.57 -3.91
N PRO A 120 6.60 -5.58 -4.61
CA PRO A 120 7.81 -6.27 -4.16
C PRO A 120 9.05 -5.36 -4.18
N LEU A 121 9.08 -4.37 -5.08
CA LEU A 121 10.17 -3.40 -5.12
C LEU A 121 10.19 -2.50 -3.87
N SER A 122 9.03 -2.11 -3.34
CA SER A 122 8.96 -1.30 -2.12
C SER A 122 9.51 -2.05 -0.91
N LEU A 123 9.19 -3.33 -0.77
CA LEU A 123 9.76 -4.20 0.27
C LEU A 123 11.28 -4.32 0.16
N LEU A 124 11.79 -4.46 -1.07
CA LEU A 124 13.23 -4.52 -1.32
C LEU A 124 13.90 -3.17 -0.98
N LEU A 125 13.25 -2.04 -1.30
CA LEU A 125 13.75 -0.71 -0.98
C LEU A 125 13.86 -0.50 0.53
N VAL A 126 12.84 -0.89 1.31
CA VAL A 126 12.89 -0.83 2.78
C VAL A 126 14.06 -1.66 3.29
N TYR A 127 14.17 -2.92 2.86
CA TYR A 127 15.26 -3.80 3.27
C TYR A 127 16.65 -3.21 2.97
N VAL A 128 16.82 -2.61 1.79
CA VAL A 128 18.09 -1.97 1.40
C VAL A 128 18.36 -0.73 2.25
N LEU A 129 17.37 0.10 2.54
CA LEU A 129 17.53 1.30 3.36
C LEU A 129 17.89 0.96 4.81
N GLU A 130 17.19 -0.02 5.41
CA GLU A 130 17.51 -0.56 6.73
C GLU A 130 18.94 -1.14 6.75
N ALA A 131 19.33 -1.91 5.72
CA ALA A 131 20.67 -2.48 5.63
C ALA A 131 21.80 -1.43 5.49
N ASN A 132 21.48 -0.22 5.05
CA ASN A 132 22.43 0.91 4.98
C ASN A 132 22.40 1.79 6.23
N GLY A 133 21.65 1.41 7.28
CA GLY A 133 21.61 2.09 8.57
C GLY A 133 20.72 3.33 8.59
N ILE A 134 19.75 3.43 7.69
CA ILE A 134 18.68 4.43 7.75
C ILE A 134 17.51 3.74 8.45
N ASP A 135 17.24 4.14 9.70
CA ASP A 135 16.03 3.77 10.46
C ASP A 135 14.93 4.84 10.27
#